data_AF-A0ABD2SG67-F1
#
_entry.id   AF-A0ABD2SG67-F1
#
_cell.length_a   1.000
_cell.length_b   1.000
_cell.length_c   1.000
_cell.angle_alpha   90.00
_cell.angle_beta   90.00
_cell.angle_gamma   90.00
#
_symmetry.space_group_name_H-M   'P 1'
#
loop_
_entity.id
_entity.type
_entity.pdbx_description
1 polymer ?
#
loop_
_entity_poly.entity_id
_entity_poly.type
_entity_poly.pdbx_seq_one_letter_code
_entity_poly.pdbx_strand_id
1 'polypeptide(L)'
;MSMADVGARGEEAVVTFDGIAILTPRGRYNVELHLSFLRLQGQANGFKIQYSSVVRVFLLPKHNQPHTLVVITLDPPIRKGQTLYPHIVLQFETDNVVDLSLALSEDLLNTKYKERLLTGYKGLINGIFTQILRGLSGSKVTKPGKFRSSQDGYAVKSSLKAEDGLLYPLEKSFFFLPKPPTLILHEEIDYVEFETHAAGTASMHYFDLLIRLKTEQEHLFRNIQRNEYYNLLDFMRTKIFSSIVVVILEGMNLMPVVVVVRRRNLQRRSQKRRVLCQSHLQAGKRQMMMDRRRKNRKRRRMQMLQRGQLVLFMYFLQSERENVKKSNPGIAFTEAGRVLGERWNKLSAEEKEPFEAMTKADKKRYSEQISDYKKPQPTGVDSGNESGSS
;
A
#
# COMPACT_ATOMS: atom_id res chain seq x y z
N MET A 1 31.72 -43.22 42.42
CA MET A 1 30.31 -42.80 42.47
C MET A 1 30.11 -41.73 41.41
N SER A 2 29.37 -42.09 40.38
CA SER A 2 28.92 -41.25 39.28
C SER A 2 28.02 -40.12 39.78
N MET A 3 28.41 -38.86 39.57
CA MET A 3 27.49 -37.74 39.68
C MET A 3 26.81 -37.51 38.34
N ALA A 4 25.49 -37.48 38.43
CA ALA A 4 24.54 -37.67 37.37
C ALA A 4 24.35 -36.43 36.49
N ASP A 5 24.23 -36.72 35.20
CA ASP A 5 23.24 -36.17 34.25
C ASP A 5 23.20 -34.64 34.11
N VAL A 6 24.08 -34.13 33.23
CA VAL A 6 23.91 -32.83 32.57
C VAL A 6 22.60 -32.88 31.80
N GLY A 7 21.60 -32.18 32.35
CA GLY A 7 20.24 -32.19 31.85
C GLY A 7 20.13 -31.95 30.35
N ALA A 8 19.43 -32.92 29.73
CA ALA A 8 18.67 -32.85 28.50
C ALA A 8 19.45 -32.74 27.18
N ARG A 9 19.30 -33.78 26.34
CA ARG A 9 19.27 -33.68 24.87
C ARG A 9 18.35 -32.53 24.44
N GLY A 10 18.87 -31.30 24.45
CA GLY A 10 18.20 -30.11 23.95
C GLY A 10 18.50 -29.98 22.46
N GLU A 11 17.49 -29.62 21.67
CA GLU A 11 17.72 -29.11 20.32
C GLU A 11 18.79 -28.01 20.39
N GLU A 12 19.83 -28.11 19.57
CA GLU A 12 20.90 -27.11 19.50
C GLU A 12 20.31 -25.75 19.11
N ALA A 13 20.84 -24.67 19.71
CA ALA A 13 20.39 -23.32 19.37
C ALA A 13 20.86 -22.99 17.95
N VAL A 14 19.94 -22.52 17.11
CA VAL A 14 20.24 -22.09 15.74
C VAL A 14 21.10 -20.83 15.76
N VAL A 15 20.81 -19.93 16.70
CA VAL A 15 21.57 -18.71 16.96
C VAL A 15 21.32 -18.28 18.40
N THR A 16 22.36 -17.71 19.01
CA THR A 16 22.30 -17.14 20.36
C THR A 16 22.69 -15.67 20.31
N PHE A 17 21.90 -14.84 20.98
CA PHE A 17 22.21 -13.43 21.18
C PHE A 17 22.46 -13.19 22.67
N ASP A 18 23.71 -12.91 23.02
CA ASP A 18 24.11 -12.77 24.41
C ASP A 18 23.91 -11.36 24.96
N GLY A 19 23.59 -11.28 26.25
CA GLY A 19 23.59 -10.02 27.00
C GLY A 19 22.53 -9.01 26.58
N ILE A 20 21.44 -9.42 25.93
CA ILE A 20 20.38 -8.52 25.47
C ILE A 20 19.62 -7.93 26.66
N ALA A 21 19.46 -6.61 26.64
CA ALA A 21 18.68 -5.89 27.65
C ALA A 21 17.17 -6.03 27.36
N ILE A 22 16.42 -6.59 28.31
CA ILE A 22 14.96 -6.68 28.26
C ILE A 22 14.37 -5.71 29.28
N LEU A 23 13.49 -4.82 28.83
CA LEU A 23 12.82 -3.82 29.67
C LEU A 23 11.65 -4.41 30.44
N THR A 24 10.94 -5.35 29.81
CA THR A 24 9.75 -6.01 30.34
C THR A 24 9.73 -7.48 29.85
N PRO A 25 9.84 -8.49 30.74
CA PRO A 25 10.23 -8.42 32.15
C PRO A 25 11.69 -7.95 32.31
N ARG A 26 11.93 -6.98 33.22
CA ARG A 26 13.24 -6.33 33.39
C ARG A 26 14.34 -7.35 33.68
N GLY A 27 15.44 -7.26 32.93
CA GLY A 27 16.66 -8.05 33.16
C GLY A 27 17.57 -8.10 31.93
N ARG A 28 18.75 -8.71 32.09
CA ARG A 28 19.62 -9.09 30.98
C ARG A 28 19.45 -10.59 30.73
N TYR A 29 19.26 -10.95 29.47
CA TYR A 29 18.99 -12.32 29.05
C TYR A 29 19.82 -12.66 27.81
N ASN A 30 20.27 -13.91 27.74
CA ASN A 30 20.73 -14.52 26.52
C ASN A 30 19.49 -15.06 25.78
N VAL A 31 19.38 -14.72 24.51
CA VAL A 31 18.23 -15.02 23.67
C VAL A 31 18.65 -16.12 22.69
N GLU A 32 18.24 -17.35 22.99
CA GLU A 32 18.53 -18.54 22.18
C GLU A 32 17.33 -18.83 21.26
N LEU A 33 17.55 -18.83 19.95
CA LEU A 33 16.54 -19.21 18.97
C LEU A 33 16.74 -20.67 18.58
N HIS A 34 15.76 -21.53 18.86
CA HIS A 34 15.74 -22.91 18.37
C HIS A 34 14.79 -23.04 17.18
N LEU A 35 14.67 -24.24 16.62
CA LEU A 35 13.76 -24.53 15.51
C LEU A 35 12.28 -24.43 15.91
N SER A 36 11.93 -24.83 17.13
CA SER A 36 10.54 -24.95 17.57
C SER A 36 10.14 -23.91 18.63
N PHE A 37 11.10 -23.30 19.32
CA PHE A 37 10.86 -22.37 20.42
C PHE A 37 11.99 -21.34 20.54
N LEU A 38 11.67 -20.23 21.18
CA LEU A 38 12.59 -19.21 21.67
C LEU A 38 12.85 -19.48 23.16
N ARG A 39 14.11 -19.40 23.59
CA ARG A 39 14.48 -19.44 25.00
C ARG A 39 15.15 -18.14 25.42
N LEU A 40 14.72 -17.62 26.57
CA LEU A 40 15.33 -16.48 27.24
C LEU A 40 16.01 -16.98 28.50
N GLN A 41 17.34 -16.99 28.53
CA GLN A 41 18.12 -17.42 29.67
C GLN A 41 18.68 -16.20 30.40
N GLY A 42 18.11 -15.88 31.57
CA GLY A 42 18.65 -14.87 32.47
C GLY A 42 19.41 -15.52 33.61
N GLN A 43 20.23 -14.74 34.31
CA GLN A 43 21.02 -15.23 35.46
C GLN A 43 20.18 -15.93 36.54
N ALA A 44 18.94 -15.46 36.77
CA ALA A 44 18.05 -15.98 37.80
C ALA A 44 16.74 -16.58 37.27
N ASN A 45 16.38 -16.33 36.00
CA ASN A 45 15.10 -16.75 35.44
C ASN A 45 15.29 -17.19 33.98
N GLY A 46 14.73 -18.35 33.63
CA GLY A 46 14.65 -18.83 32.26
C GLY A 46 13.21 -18.89 31.77
N PHE A 47 12.95 -18.47 30.54
CA PHE A 47 11.65 -18.61 29.88
C PHE A 47 11.80 -19.41 28.60
N LYS A 48 10.94 -20.41 28.40
CA LYS A 48 10.81 -21.14 27.13
C LYS A 48 9.48 -20.74 26.49
N ILE A 49 9.55 -20.18 25.29
CA ILE A 49 8.41 -19.59 24.58
C ILE A 49 8.28 -20.30 23.24
N GLN A 50 7.15 -20.95 23.00
CA GLN A 50 6.89 -21.58 21.70
C GLN A 50 6.61 -20.52 20.64
N TYR A 51 7.00 -20.78 19.39
CA TYR A 51 6.71 -19.85 18.29
C TYR A 51 5.21 -19.73 17.99
N SER A 52 4.41 -20.75 18.31
CA SER A 52 2.94 -20.71 18.24
C SER A 52 2.32 -19.61 19.10
N SER A 53 2.96 -19.27 20.22
CA SER A 53 2.50 -18.21 21.12
C SER A 53 2.86 -16.80 20.64
N VAL A 54 3.74 -16.67 19.63
CA VAL A 54 4.16 -15.36 19.12
C VAL A 54 3.12 -14.85 18.13
N VAL A 55 2.36 -13.84 18.52
CA VAL A 55 1.30 -13.26 17.69
C VAL A 55 1.88 -12.26 16.70
N ARG A 56 2.76 -11.37 17.18
CA ARG A 56 3.29 -10.26 16.39
C ARG A 56 4.60 -9.74 16.97
N VAL A 57 5.48 -9.31 16.08
CA VAL A 57 6.75 -8.66 16.43
C VAL A 57 6.71 -7.22 15.94
N PHE A 58 7.16 -6.28 16.76
CA PHE A 58 7.22 -4.86 16.43
C PHE A 58 8.68 -4.40 16.44
N LEU A 59 9.10 -3.67 15.40
CA LEU A 59 10.43 -3.07 15.31
C LEU A 59 10.32 -1.55 15.52
N LEU A 60 10.61 -1.16 16.75
CA LEU A 60 10.45 0.11 17.46
C LEU A 60 11.66 1.06 17.53
N PRO A 61 12.12 1.81 16.52
CA PRO A 61 13.24 2.74 16.73
C PRO A 61 12.87 3.81 17.78
N LYS A 62 13.76 4.06 18.75
CA LYS A 62 13.62 5.23 19.61
C LYS A 62 14.16 6.46 18.89
N HIS A 63 13.49 7.57 19.11
CA HIS A 63 14.04 8.88 18.77
C HIS A 63 14.89 9.37 19.96
N ASN A 64 15.99 10.07 19.68
CA ASN A 64 16.90 10.66 20.68
C ASN A 64 17.73 9.68 21.55
N GLN A 65 17.73 8.38 21.23
CA GLN A 65 18.62 7.39 21.83
C GLN A 65 19.08 6.40 20.75
N PRO A 66 20.33 5.90 20.79
CA PRO A 66 20.84 4.91 19.83
C PRO A 66 20.30 3.51 20.14
N HIS A 67 18.99 3.41 20.39
CA HIS A 67 18.34 2.18 20.79
C HIS A 67 17.12 1.89 19.92
N THR A 68 17.01 0.64 19.49
CA THR A 68 15.83 0.11 18.83
C THR A 68 15.14 -0.88 19.75
N LEU A 69 13.87 -0.64 20.03
CA LEU A 69 13.02 -1.57 20.75
C LEU A 69 12.51 -2.65 19.80
N VAL A 70 12.57 -3.90 20.22
CA VAL A 70 11.87 -5.00 19.56
C VAL A 70 10.86 -5.56 20.54
N VAL A 71 9.58 -5.52 20.17
CA VAL A 71 8.51 -5.97 21.06
C VAL A 71 7.86 -7.22 20.50
N ILE A 72 7.85 -8.28 21.30
CA ILE A 72 7.22 -9.55 20.96
C ILE A 72 5.92 -9.63 21.75
N THR A 73 4.80 -9.71 21.05
CA THR A 73 3.48 -9.92 21.65
C THR A 73 3.18 -11.41 21.70
N LEU A 74 2.77 -11.86 22.87
CA LEU A 74 2.56 -13.25 23.21
C LEU A 74 1.12 -13.50 23.62
N ASP A 75 0.57 -14.59 23.10
CA ASP A 75 -0.71 -15.16 23.52
C ASP A 75 -0.55 -16.70 23.51
N PRO A 76 -0.50 -17.37 24.67
CA PRO A 76 -0.69 -16.85 26.02
C PRO A 76 0.51 -16.03 26.57
N PRO A 77 0.28 -15.14 27.55
CA PRO A 77 1.34 -14.34 28.19
C PRO A 77 2.31 -15.20 29.02
N ILE A 78 3.56 -14.77 29.14
CA ILE A 78 4.54 -15.46 30.02
C ILE A 78 4.29 -15.10 31.48
N ARG A 79 4.48 -16.06 32.37
CA ARG A 79 4.30 -15.86 33.82
C ARG A 79 5.65 -15.78 34.51
N LYS A 80 5.86 -14.75 35.33
CA LYS A 80 7.00 -14.64 36.25
C LYS A 80 6.48 -14.31 37.64
N GLY A 81 6.51 -15.31 38.53
CA GLY A 81 5.83 -15.22 39.82
C GLY A 81 4.33 -15.10 39.62
N GLN A 82 3.69 -14.10 40.22
CA GLN A 82 2.25 -13.83 40.04
C GLN A 82 1.93 -12.97 38.81
N THR A 83 2.92 -12.25 38.27
CA THR A 83 2.71 -11.30 37.17
C THR A 83 2.76 -11.99 35.81
N LEU A 84 1.82 -11.62 34.94
CA LEU A 84 1.75 -12.06 33.54
C LEU A 84 2.28 -10.96 32.62
N TYR A 85 3.11 -11.34 31.66
CA TYR A 85 3.70 -10.45 30.67
C TYR A 85 3.22 -10.85 29.27
N PRO A 86 2.21 -10.14 28.71
CA PRO A 86 1.76 -10.36 27.33
C PRO A 86 2.74 -9.83 26.30
N HIS A 87 3.64 -8.93 26.69
CA HIS A 87 4.62 -8.32 25.80
C HIS A 87 6.03 -8.44 26.38
N ILE A 88 6.96 -8.89 25.54
CA ILE A 88 8.39 -8.87 25.83
C ILE A 88 9.01 -7.71 25.08
N VAL A 89 9.62 -6.77 25.81
CA VAL A 89 10.24 -5.58 25.24
C VAL A 89 11.75 -5.73 25.31
N LEU A 90 12.37 -6.07 24.18
CA LEU A 90 13.81 -6.13 24.02
C LEU A 90 14.34 -4.76 23.60
N GLN A 91 15.52 -4.40 24.09
CA GLN A 91 16.23 -3.19 23.73
C GLN A 91 17.56 -3.58 23.08
N PHE A 92 17.69 -3.22 21.81
CA PHE A 92 18.92 -3.36 21.04
C PHE A 92 19.58 -1.99 20.88
N GLU A 93 20.90 -2.00 20.76
CA GLU A 93 21.67 -0.86 20.29
C GLU A 93 21.54 -0.74 18.77
N THR A 94 21.28 0.46 18.26
CA THR A 94 20.91 0.67 16.86
C THR A 94 22.08 0.44 15.91
N ASP A 95 23.31 0.77 16.33
CA ASP A 95 24.51 0.77 15.47
C ASP A 95 25.38 -0.48 15.61
N ASN A 96 24.92 -1.46 16.40
CA ASN A 96 25.66 -2.69 16.63
C ASN A 96 25.53 -3.63 15.42
N VAL A 97 26.64 -3.80 14.69
CA VAL A 97 26.75 -4.69 13.53
C VAL A 97 27.31 -6.04 13.98
N VAL A 98 26.61 -7.11 13.61
CA VAL A 98 27.02 -8.49 13.94
C VAL A 98 27.07 -9.31 12.66
N ASP A 99 28.06 -10.21 12.58
CA ASP A 99 28.16 -11.25 11.55
C ASP A 99 27.78 -12.59 12.21
N LEU A 100 26.66 -13.18 11.79
CA LEU A 100 26.10 -14.40 12.37
C LEU A 100 25.88 -15.44 11.28
N SER A 101 26.47 -16.62 11.45
CA SER A 101 26.13 -17.83 10.70
C SER A 101 25.06 -18.62 11.46
N LEU A 102 24.08 -19.16 10.74
CA LEU A 102 23.07 -20.03 11.34
C LEU A 102 23.64 -21.44 11.53
N ALA A 103 23.54 -21.98 12.73
CA ALA A 103 23.84 -23.39 13.00
C ALA A 103 22.66 -24.28 12.56
N LEU A 104 22.49 -24.45 11.23
CA LEU A 104 21.43 -25.27 10.64
C LEU A 104 22.00 -26.21 9.58
N SER A 105 21.48 -27.44 9.54
CA SER A 105 21.75 -28.39 8.46
C SER A 105 21.20 -27.86 7.12
N GLU A 106 22.04 -27.87 6.08
CA GLU A 106 21.70 -27.33 4.75
C GLU A 106 20.44 -27.96 4.13
N ASP A 107 20.15 -29.22 4.46
CA ASP A 107 18.96 -29.96 4.00
C ASP A 107 17.65 -29.37 4.55
N LEU A 108 17.63 -28.96 5.82
CA LEU A 108 16.45 -28.34 6.44
C LEU A 108 16.23 -26.92 5.93
N LEU A 109 17.31 -26.20 5.64
CA LEU A 109 17.26 -24.88 5.03
C LEU A 109 16.64 -24.97 3.63
N ASN A 110 17.09 -25.93 2.82
CA ASN A 110 16.57 -26.14 1.46
C ASN A 110 15.14 -26.68 1.41
N THR A 111 14.73 -27.48 2.39
CA THR A 111 13.40 -28.14 2.36
C THR A 111 12.30 -27.25 2.92
N LYS A 112 12.54 -26.55 4.04
CA LYS A 112 11.49 -25.87 4.81
C LYS A 112 11.61 -24.34 4.85
N TYR A 113 12.82 -23.81 4.70
CA TYR A 113 13.11 -22.39 4.95
C TYR A 113 13.77 -21.65 3.78
N LYS A 114 13.82 -22.25 2.59
CA LYS A 114 14.60 -21.79 1.42
C LYS A 114 14.29 -20.36 0.97
N GLU A 115 13.08 -19.88 1.21
CA GLU A 115 12.67 -18.50 0.89
C GLU A 115 12.67 -17.55 2.10
N ARG A 116 12.93 -18.05 3.31
CA ARG A 116 12.71 -17.31 4.57
C ARG A 116 13.96 -17.00 5.37
N LEU A 117 14.99 -17.85 5.28
CA LEU A 117 16.22 -17.70 6.06
C LEU A 117 17.45 -17.77 5.13
N LEU A 118 18.42 -16.89 5.38
CA LEU A 118 19.74 -16.91 4.76
C LEU A 118 20.71 -17.72 5.63
N THR A 119 21.75 -18.30 5.02
CA THR A 119 22.79 -19.08 5.71
C THR A 119 23.71 -18.22 6.59
N GLY A 120 23.93 -16.96 6.19
CA GLY A 120 24.69 -15.98 6.96
C GLY A 120 24.06 -14.60 6.89
N TYR A 121 24.14 -13.86 8.00
CA TYR A 121 23.63 -12.51 8.13
C TYR A 121 24.75 -11.55 8.52
N LYS A 122 24.85 -10.46 7.78
CA LYS A 122 25.74 -9.33 8.06
C LYS A 122 24.94 -8.05 8.11
N GLY A 123 25.02 -7.32 9.21
CA GLY A 123 24.27 -6.08 9.39
C GLY A 123 23.89 -5.81 10.84
N LEU A 124 22.92 -4.91 11.02
CA LEU A 124 22.48 -4.46 12.34
C LEU A 124 21.78 -5.58 13.13
N ILE A 125 22.13 -5.74 14.40
CA ILE A 125 21.60 -6.80 15.29
C ILE A 125 20.07 -6.81 15.35
N ASN A 126 19.43 -5.64 15.38
CA ASN A 126 17.98 -5.48 15.41
C ASN A 126 17.30 -6.02 14.13
N GLY A 127 17.90 -5.77 12.98
CA GLY A 127 17.43 -6.24 11.67
C GLY A 127 17.60 -7.74 11.52
N ILE A 128 18.78 -8.25 11.88
CA ILE A 128 19.10 -9.67 11.83
C ILE A 128 18.17 -10.45 12.77
N PHE A 129 18.05 -10.02 14.03
CA PHE A 129 17.17 -10.67 15.01
C PHE A 129 15.73 -10.76 14.51
N THR A 130 15.17 -9.66 13.97
CA THR A 130 13.79 -9.66 13.48
C THR A 130 13.60 -10.48 12.20
N GLN A 131 14.61 -10.55 11.32
CA GLN A 131 14.57 -11.42 10.14
C GLN A 131 14.60 -12.90 10.54
N ILE A 132 15.51 -13.29 11.42
CA ILE A 132 15.62 -14.68 11.88
C ILE A 132 14.34 -15.09 12.63
N LEU A 133 13.88 -14.27 13.56
CA LEU A 133 12.66 -14.54 14.31
C LEU A 133 11.43 -14.64 13.39
N ARG A 134 11.34 -13.80 12.35
CA ARG A 134 10.29 -13.89 11.32
C ARG A 134 10.39 -15.17 10.51
N GLY A 135 11.60 -15.59 10.15
CA GLY A 135 11.82 -16.81 9.37
C GLY A 135 11.45 -18.08 10.15
N LEU A 136 11.83 -18.14 11.43
CA LEU A 136 11.54 -19.28 12.32
C LEU A 136 10.07 -19.32 12.77
N SER A 137 9.54 -18.20 13.29
CA SER A 137 8.17 -18.17 13.83
C SER A 137 7.10 -17.96 12.76
N GLY A 138 7.45 -17.47 11.57
CA GLY A 138 6.48 -17.01 10.57
C GLY A 138 5.73 -15.73 10.97
N SER A 139 6.08 -15.11 12.10
CA SER A 139 5.39 -13.94 12.65
C SER A 139 5.55 -12.71 11.76
N LYS A 140 4.50 -11.91 11.68
CA LYS A 140 4.54 -10.63 10.95
C LYS A 140 5.30 -9.59 11.78
N VAL A 141 6.30 -8.97 11.15
CA VAL A 141 7.05 -7.85 11.73
C VAL A 141 6.35 -6.55 11.34
N THR A 142 5.93 -5.78 12.34
CA THR A 142 5.31 -4.46 12.16
C THR A 142 6.36 -3.39 12.37
N LYS A 143 6.59 -2.59 11.34
CA LYS A 143 7.47 -1.41 11.38
C LYS A 143 6.64 -0.17 11.71
N PRO A 144 7.29 0.95 12.08
CA PRO A 144 6.57 2.20 12.31
C PRO A 144 5.83 2.64 11.05
N GLY A 145 4.70 3.32 11.24
CA GLY A 145 3.87 3.78 10.15
C GLY A 145 4.40 5.03 9.44
N LYS A 146 3.49 5.70 8.73
CA LYS A 146 3.75 7.00 8.09
C LYS A 146 3.75 8.18 9.08
N PHE A 147 3.39 7.94 10.34
CA PHE A 147 3.42 8.97 11.37
C PHE A 147 4.83 9.54 11.53
N ARG A 148 4.92 10.86 11.64
CA ARG A 148 6.13 11.59 11.99
C ARG A 148 5.79 12.59 13.08
N SER A 149 6.59 12.57 14.13
CA SER A 149 6.55 13.57 15.21
C SER A 149 7.24 14.84 14.75
N SER A 150 6.94 15.96 15.42
CA SER A 150 7.58 17.26 15.21
C SER A 150 9.09 17.26 15.50
N GLN A 151 9.60 16.27 16.23
CA GLN A 151 11.02 16.06 16.48
C GLN A 151 11.66 15.10 15.45
N ASP A 152 11.04 14.86 14.29
CA ASP A 152 11.47 13.85 13.31
C ASP A 152 11.56 12.42 13.89
N GLY A 153 10.72 12.14 14.88
CA GLY A 153 10.56 10.82 15.50
C GLY A 153 9.40 10.01 14.90
N TYR A 154 9.34 8.72 15.24
CA TYR A 154 8.20 7.84 14.97
C TYR A 154 7.21 7.72 16.14
N ALA A 155 7.52 8.38 17.25
CA ALA A 155 6.80 8.28 18.51
C ALA A 155 6.65 9.65 19.14
N VAL A 156 5.64 9.76 19.99
CA VAL A 156 5.36 10.94 20.79
C VAL A 156 5.69 10.63 22.25
N LYS A 157 6.40 11.54 22.92
CA LYS A 157 6.64 11.45 24.36
C LYS A 157 5.33 11.70 25.09
N SER A 158 4.98 10.79 25.99
CA SER A 158 3.73 10.87 26.77
C SER A 158 3.88 10.07 28.06
N SER A 159 3.02 10.34 29.02
CA SER A 159 2.99 9.62 30.29
C SER A 159 1.67 8.85 30.40
N LEU A 160 1.73 7.56 30.68
CA LEU A 160 0.54 6.75 30.94
C LEU A 160 0.50 6.44 32.43
N LYS A 161 -0.55 6.90 33.12
CA LYS A 161 -0.65 6.86 34.58
C LYS A 161 0.52 7.63 35.23
N ALA A 162 1.39 6.95 35.98
CA ALA A 162 2.54 7.54 36.67
C ALA A 162 3.88 7.27 35.95
N GLU A 163 3.85 6.64 34.77
CA GLU A 163 5.05 6.22 34.06
C GLU A 163 5.23 7.00 32.76
N ASP A 164 6.44 7.51 32.54
CA ASP A 164 6.81 8.20 31.31
C ASP A 164 7.23 7.20 30.23
N GLY A 165 6.83 7.48 28.99
CA GLY A 165 7.09 6.61 27.87
C GLY A 165 6.94 7.26 26.50
N LEU A 166 6.88 6.40 25.51
CA LEU A 166 6.76 6.71 24.10
C LEU A 166 5.48 6.05 23.58
N LEU A 167 4.57 6.86 23.06
CA LEU A 167 3.41 6.43 22.33
C LEU A 167 3.77 6.33 20.85
N TYR A 168 3.64 5.14 20.28
CA TYR A 168 3.86 4.88 18.86
C TYR A 168 2.52 4.76 18.12
N PRO A 169 2.16 5.75 17.29
CA PRO A 169 1.00 5.65 16.39
C PRO A 169 1.36 4.74 15.20
N LEU A 170 0.88 3.49 15.23
CA LEU A 170 1.09 2.52 14.14
C LEU A 170 -0.13 2.47 13.23
N GLU A 171 0.01 1.85 12.05
CA GLU A 171 -1.06 1.88 11.05
C GLU A 171 -2.40 1.30 11.51
N LYS A 172 -2.37 0.35 12.45
CA LYS A 172 -3.54 -0.39 12.94
C LYS A 172 -3.70 -0.35 14.47
N SER A 173 -2.80 0.30 15.18
CA SER A 173 -2.77 0.26 16.64
C SER A 173 -1.94 1.41 17.21
N PHE A 174 -2.27 1.85 18.42
CA PHE A 174 -1.35 2.61 19.25
C PHE A 174 -0.56 1.65 20.14
N PHE A 175 0.74 1.91 20.30
CA PHE A 175 1.56 1.12 21.21
C PHE A 175 2.32 2.03 22.15
N PHE A 176 2.01 1.98 23.44
CA PHE A 176 2.76 2.66 24.49
C PHE A 176 3.84 1.76 25.08
N LEU A 177 5.06 2.27 25.17
CA LEU A 177 6.26 1.59 25.68
C LEU A 177 7.06 2.57 26.56
N PRO A 178 7.89 2.10 27.51
CA PRO A 178 8.23 0.71 27.80
C PRO A 178 7.42 0.05 28.91
N LYS A 179 6.74 0.81 29.78
CA LYS A 179 6.05 0.29 30.98
C LYS A 179 4.77 1.07 31.31
N PRO A 180 3.64 0.39 31.54
CA PRO A 180 3.34 -0.96 31.06
C PRO A 180 3.26 -0.96 29.53
N PRO A 181 3.82 -1.97 28.82
CA PRO A 181 3.59 -2.11 27.39
C PRO A 181 2.09 -2.24 27.13
N THR A 182 1.50 -1.27 26.45
CA THR A 182 0.05 -1.21 26.23
C THR A 182 -0.21 -1.11 24.74
N LEU A 183 -0.69 -2.21 24.15
CA LEU A 183 -1.10 -2.27 22.76
C LEU A 183 -2.60 -2.02 22.67
N ILE A 184 -2.99 -0.98 21.94
CA ILE A 184 -4.39 -0.61 21.71
C ILE A 184 -4.68 -0.73 20.22
N LEU A 185 -5.55 -1.65 19.82
CA LEU A 185 -5.91 -1.80 18.41
C LEU A 185 -6.91 -0.73 17.99
N HIS A 186 -6.77 -0.19 16.77
CA HIS A 186 -7.74 0.78 16.25
C HIS A 186 -9.15 0.19 16.12
N GLU A 187 -9.29 -1.14 16.02
CA GLU A 187 -10.59 -1.81 15.93
C GLU A 187 -11.35 -1.80 17.28
N GLU A 188 -10.65 -1.63 18.39
CA GLU A 188 -11.18 -1.68 19.76
C GLU A 188 -11.53 -0.31 20.32
N ILE A 189 -11.03 0.77 19.73
CA ILE A 189 -11.31 2.14 20.19
C ILE A 189 -12.73 2.54 19.79
N ASP A 190 -13.42 3.20 20.72
CA ASP A 190 -14.72 3.81 20.50
C ASP A 190 -14.57 5.26 20.04
N TYR A 191 -13.88 6.08 20.84
CA TYR A 191 -13.55 7.45 20.49
C TYR A 191 -12.23 7.91 21.13
N VAL A 192 -11.73 9.06 20.68
CA VAL A 192 -10.51 9.70 21.18
C VAL A 192 -10.79 11.17 21.46
N GLU A 193 -10.47 11.62 22.67
CA GLU A 193 -10.65 13.00 23.14
C GLU A 193 -9.29 13.67 23.38
N PHE A 194 -9.22 14.97 23.10
CA PHE A 194 -8.04 15.80 23.32
C PHE A 194 -8.37 16.82 24.39
N GLU A 195 -7.80 16.67 25.58
CA GLU A 195 -8.03 17.55 26.70
C GLU A 195 -6.92 18.59 26.81
N THR A 196 -7.28 19.87 26.87
CA THR A 196 -6.33 20.95 27.19
C THR A 196 -6.51 21.35 28.64
N HIS A 197 -5.43 21.32 29.43
CA HIS A 197 -5.47 21.80 30.80
C HIS A 197 -5.60 23.34 30.82
N ALA A 198 -6.81 23.84 31.04
CA ALA A 198 -7.09 25.25 31.29
C ALA A 198 -7.25 25.49 32.79
N ALA A 199 -6.16 25.44 33.56
CA ALA A 199 -6.17 25.85 34.96
C ALA A 199 -4.81 26.44 35.36
N GLY A 200 -4.72 27.77 35.31
CA GLY A 200 -3.55 28.54 35.75
C GLY A 200 -2.60 28.94 34.61
N THR A 201 -2.02 30.13 34.73
CA THR A 201 -1.28 30.92 33.74
C THR A 201 0.03 30.28 33.20
N ALA A 202 0.23 28.95 33.31
CA ALA A 202 1.53 28.32 33.14
C ALA A 202 1.57 26.98 32.35
N SER A 203 0.48 26.46 31.78
CA SER A 203 0.51 25.13 31.09
C SER A 203 -0.10 25.08 29.68
N MET A 204 0.00 26.15 28.87
CA MET A 204 -0.42 26.12 27.46
C MET A 204 0.47 25.25 26.53
N HIS A 205 1.50 24.59 27.05
CA HIS A 205 2.50 23.87 26.24
C HIS A 205 2.20 22.37 26.06
N TYR A 206 1.28 21.81 26.85
CA TYR A 206 0.97 20.38 26.84
C TYR A 206 -0.54 20.14 26.74
N PHE A 207 -0.91 18.97 26.23
CA PHE A 207 -2.27 18.47 26.21
C PHE A 207 -2.30 16.99 26.59
N ASP A 208 -3.48 16.51 26.92
CA ASP A 208 -3.75 15.13 27.27
C ASP A 208 -4.58 14.45 26.18
N LEU A 209 -4.31 13.18 25.94
CA LEU A 209 -4.98 12.35 24.96
C LEU A 209 -5.70 11.21 25.68
N LEU A 210 -7.03 11.23 25.65
CA LEU A 210 -7.86 10.18 26.22
C LEU A 210 -8.33 9.25 25.10
N ILE A 211 -8.01 7.96 25.21
CA ILE A 211 -8.49 6.92 24.30
C ILE A 211 -9.45 6.02 25.07
N ARG A 212 -10.74 6.03 24.70
CA ARG A 212 -11.74 5.13 25.26
C ARG A 212 -11.96 3.93 24.34
N LEU A 213 -11.86 2.73 24.90
CA LEU A 213 -12.16 1.48 24.20
C LEU A 213 -13.66 1.16 24.24
N LYS A 214 -14.10 0.32 23.32
CA LYS A 214 -15.47 -0.24 23.30
C LYS A 214 -15.80 -1.08 24.52
N THR A 215 -14.77 -1.52 25.25
CA THR A 215 -14.89 -2.22 26.53
C THR A 215 -15.04 -1.26 27.72
N GLU A 216 -15.29 0.03 27.47
CA GLU A 216 -15.36 1.12 28.46
C GLU A 216 -14.05 1.39 29.21
N GLN A 217 -12.98 0.68 28.88
CA GLN A 217 -11.65 0.95 29.42
C GLN A 217 -11.07 2.24 28.83
N GLU A 218 -10.50 3.07 29.69
CA GLU A 218 -9.89 4.34 29.32
C GLU A 218 -8.38 4.33 29.48
N HIS A 219 -7.69 4.92 28.49
CA HIS A 219 -6.26 5.14 28.51
C HIS A 219 -5.99 6.64 28.35
N LEU A 220 -5.64 7.29 29.46
CA LEU A 220 -5.28 8.70 29.51
C LEU A 220 -3.76 8.87 29.38
N PHE A 221 -3.32 9.46 28.27
CA PHE A 221 -1.93 9.82 28.00
C PHE A 221 -1.72 11.31 28.30
N ARG A 222 -0.87 11.60 29.27
CA ARG A 222 -0.59 12.95 29.75
C ARG A 222 0.71 13.49 29.18
N ASN A 223 0.94 14.79 29.38
CA ASN A 223 2.24 15.44 29.14
C ASN A 223 2.70 15.36 27.67
N ILE A 224 1.76 15.42 26.73
CA ILE A 224 2.07 15.46 25.29
C ILE A 224 2.29 16.90 24.86
N GLN A 225 3.42 17.18 24.21
CA GLN A 225 3.74 18.53 23.74
C GLN A 225 2.74 19.02 22.69
N ARG A 226 2.33 20.29 22.77
CA ARG A 226 1.34 20.90 21.85
C ARG A 226 1.76 20.90 20.38
N ASN A 227 3.05 20.93 20.10
CA ASN A 227 3.60 20.80 18.74
C ASN A 227 3.25 19.45 18.07
N GLU A 228 2.90 18.40 18.84
CA GLU A 228 2.48 17.09 18.30
C GLU A 228 0.98 17.01 18.00
N TYR A 229 0.19 18.01 18.44
CA TYR A 229 -1.27 18.00 18.31
C TYR A 229 -1.71 17.83 16.87
N TYR A 230 -1.20 18.65 15.94
CA TYR A 230 -1.60 18.60 14.54
C TYR A 230 -1.17 17.30 13.85
N ASN A 231 0.02 16.78 14.16
CA ASN A 231 0.50 15.52 13.60
C ASN A 231 -0.36 14.34 14.06
N LEU A 232 -0.70 14.29 15.35
CA LEU A 232 -1.57 13.25 15.91
C LEU A 232 -3.00 13.37 15.38
N LEU A 233 -3.53 14.59 15.29
CA LEU A 233 -4.85 14.85 14.74
C LEU A 233 -4.95 14.44 13.27
N ASP A 234 -3.97 14.80 12.44
CA ASP A 234 -3.95 14.44 11.02
C ASP A 234 -3.78 12.92 10.81
N PHE A 235 -2.92 12.30 11.62
CA PHE A 235 -2.76 10.85 11.63
C PHE A 235 -4.07 10.13 11.99
N MET A 236 -4.76 10.61 13.03
CA MET A 236 -6.05 10.06 13.42
C MET A 236 -7.09 10.28 12.33
N ARG A 237 -7.20 11.48 11.75
CA ARG A 237 -8.11 11.75 10.61
C ARG A 237 -7.85 10.81 9.42
N THR A 238 -6.59 10.53 9.13
CA THR A 238 -6.19 9.74 7.96
C THR A 238 -6.40 8.24 8.15
N LYS A 239 -6.08 7.71 9.33
CA LYS A 239 -6.04 6.27 9.60
C LYS A 239 -7.24 5.76 10.40
N ILE A 240 -7.92 6.63 11.12
CA ILE A 240 -8.69 6.27 12.30
C ILE A 240 -10.08 6.96 12.31
N PHE A 241 -11.10 6.11 12.38
CA PHE A 241 -12.52 6.35 12.67
C PHE A 241 -13.46 7.02 11.66
N SER A 242 -14.51 6.23 11.38
CA SER A 242 -15.85 6.66 11.02
C SER A 242 -16.55 7.54 12.07
N SER A 243 -15.90 7.78 13.22
CA SER A 243 -16.39 8.45 14.44
C SER A 243 -15.20 8.99 15.24
N ILE A 244 -14.56 10.08 14.81
CA ILE A 244 -13.68 10.85 15.70
C ILE A 244 -14.60 11.85 16.42
N VAL A 245 -14.57 11.86 17.75
CA VAL A 245 -15.21 12.89 18.58
C VAL A 245 -14.08 13.73 19.16
N VAL A 246 -13.67 14.79 18.46
CA VAL A 246 -12.74 15.76 19.03
C VAL A 246 -13.55 16.73 19.85
N VAL A 247 -13.53 16.60 21.18
CA VAL A 247 -14.06 17.63 22.08
C VAL A 247 -12.92 18.60 22.39
N ILE A 248 -13.01 19.83 21.87
CA ILE A 248 -12.11 20.92 22.24
C ILE A 248 -12.85 21.73 23.31
N LEU A 249 -12.44 21.63 24.57
CA LEU A 249 -12.91 22.53 25.62
C LEU A 249 -11.96 23.74 25.66
N GLU A 250 -12.15 24.71 24.77
CA GLU A 250 -11.56 26.04 24.97
C GLU A 250 -12.46 26.82 25.94
N GLY A 251 -11.84 27.34 27.01
CA GLY A 251 -12.52 28.05 28.08
C GLY A 251 -13.19 29.34 27.60
N MET A 252 -14.45 29.49 28.02
CA MET A 252 -15.28 30.70 28.03
C MET A 252 -15.96 31.08 26.69
N ASN A 253 -17.28 30.84 26.67
CA ASN A 253 -18.28 31.32 25.72
C ASN A 253 -18.20 30.81 24.27
N LEU A 254 -18.90 29.70 24.02
CA LEU A 254 -19.88 29.44 22.94
C LEU A 254 -19.79 27.98 22.51
N MET A 255 -20.70 27.17 23.07
CA MET A 255 -21.05 25.79 22.70
C MET A 255 -19.90 24.76 22.60
N PRO A 256 -20.08 23.52 23.07
CA PRO A 256 -19.17 22.46 22.67
C PRO A 256 -19.24 22.32 21.15
N VAL A 257 -18.15 22.63 20.43
CA VAL A 257 -18.03 22.24 19.03
C VAL A 257 -17.81 20.73 19.01
N VAL A 258 -18.92 19.99 19.08
CA VAL A 258 -18.90 18.56 18.86
C VAL A 258 -18.67 18.36 17.36
N VAL A 259 -17.41 18.25 16.94
CA VAL A 259 -17.11 17.68 15.63
C VAL A 259 -17.35 16.18 15.75
N VAL A 260 -18.62 15.77 15.74
CA VAL A 260 -18.97 14.38 15.45
C VAL A 260 -18.63 14.19 13.98
N VAL A 261 -17.49 13.56 13.68
CA VAL A 261 -17.33 12.93 12.37
C VAL A 261 -18.27 11.72 12.36
N ARG A 262 -19.58 11.94 12.30
CA ARG A 262 -20.58 10.87 12.25
C ARG A 262 -20.58 10.35 10.82
N ARG A 263 -19.82 9.30 10.50
CA ARG A 263 -20.29 8.42 9.41
C ARG A 263 -21.57 7.79 9.94
N ARG A 264 -22.72 8.38 9.57
CA ARG A 264 -24.02 7.72 9.67
C ARG A 264 -23.86 6.27 9.20
N ASN A 265 -24.01 5.34 10.14
CA ASN A 265 -24.24 3.91 9.97
C ASN A 265 -23.80 3.34 8.61
N LEU A 266 -22.55 2.87 8.55
CA LEU A 266 -22.04 2.07 7.43
C LEU A 266 -22.48 0.59 7.52
N GLN A 267 -23.58 0.26 8.20
CA GLN A 267 -24.18 -1.08 8.16
C GLN A 267 -25.44 -1.20 7.27
N ARG A 268 -26.01 -0.09 6.77
CA ARG A 268 -26.98 -0.12 5.65
C ARG A 268 -26.38 0.26 4.28
N ARG A 269 -25.07 0.53 4.22
CA ARG A 269 -24.35 0.92 2.98
C ARG A 269 -23.44 -0.16 2.38
N SER A 270 -23.27 -1.32 3.03
CA SER A 270 -22.42 -2.41 2.49
C SER A 270 -23.03 -3.07 1.24
N GLN A 271 -24.36 -3.18 1.13
CA GLN A 271 -25.01 -3.66 -0.10
C GLN A 271 -25.18 -2.56 -1.17
N LYS A 272 -25.55 -1.32 -0.81
CA LYS A 272 -25.75 -0.24 -1.79
C LYS A 272 -24.45 0.38 -2.37
N ARG A 273 -23.30 0.32 -1.68
CA ARG A 273 -22.00 0.77 -2.24
C ARG A 273 -21.29 -0.28 -3.10
N ARG A 274 -21.57 -1.58 -2.94
CA ARG A 274 -21.07 -2.60 -3.87
C ARG A 274 -21.68 -2.43 -5.26
N VAL A 275 -22.94 -2.01 -5.35
CA VAL A 275 -23.63 -1.72 -6.62
C VAL A 275 -23.21 -0.36 -7.20
N LEU A 276 -23.06 0.68 -6.37
CA LEU A 276 -22.73 2.05 -6.85
C LEU A 276 -21.25 2.22 -7.24
N CYS A 277 -20.33 1.48 -6.62
CA CYS A 277 -18.90 1.53 -6.98
C CYS A 277 -18.60 0.67 -8.22
N GLN A 278 -19.32 -0.45 -8.43
CA GLN A 278 -19.29 -1.16 -9.71
C GLN A 278 -19.92 -0.32 -10.84
N SER A 279 -21.01 0.42 -10.58
CA SER A 279 -21.64 1.25 -11.61
C SER A 279 -20.79 2.47 -11.99
N HIS A 280 -20.13 3.17 -11.06
CA HIS A 280 -19.25 4.30 -11.41
C HIS A 280 -17.93 3.85 -12.07
N LEU A 281 -17.36 2.70 -11.68
CA LEU A 281 -16.18 2.15 -12.36
C LEU A 281 -16.53 1.58 -13.75
N GLN A 282 -17.73 1.00 -13.92
CA GLN A 282 -18.26 0.61 -15.23
C GLN A 282 -18.67 1.81 -16.08
N ALA A 283 -19.20 2.89 -15.50
CA ALA A 283 -19.56 4.13 -16.19
C ALA A 283 -18.30 4.88 -16.66
N GLY A 284 -17.26 4.99 -15.82
CA GLY A 284 -15.98 5.57 -16.21
C GLY A 284 -15.26 4.76 -17.30
N LYS A 285 -15.29 3.41 -17.21
CA LYS A 285 -14.78 2.53 -18.26
C LYS A 285 -15.63 2.58 -19.54
N ARG A 286 -16.95 2.73 -19.44
CA ARG A 286 -17.86 2.93 -20.59
C ARG A 286 -17.61 4.29 -21.25
N GLN A 287 -17.42 5.37 -20.49
CA GLN A 287 -17.10 6.70 -21.00
C GLN A 287 -15.76 6.67 -21.74
N MET A 288 -14.71 6.12 -21.14
CA MET A 288 -13.40 5.95 -21.79
C MET A 288 -13.47 5.04 -23.03
N MET A 289 -14.24 3.94 -22.99
CA MET A 289 -14.41 3.05 -24.13
C MET A 289 -15.22 3.73 -25.26
N MET A 290 -16.25 4.49 -24.93
CA MET A 290 -17.03 5.29 -25.89
C MET A 290 -16.19 6.39 -26.52
N ASP A 291 -15.37 7.11 -25.75
CA ASP A 291 -14.47 8.14 -26.25
C ASP A 291 -13.34 7.55 -27.11
N ARG A 292 -12.80 6.38 -26.73
CA ARG A 292 -11.82 5.66 -27.55
C ARG A 292 -12.45 5.15 -28.85
N ARG A 293 -13.69 4.66 -28.81
CA ARG A 293 -14.47 4.30 -30.01
C ARG A 293 -14.77 5.52 -30.88
N ARG A 294 -15.11 6.67 -30.29
CA ARG A 294 -15.37 7.93 -31.00
C ARG A 294 -14.11 8.45 -31.68
N LYS A 295 -12.96 8.44 -30.98
CA LYS A 295 -11.63 8.77 -31.54
C LYS A 295 -11.21 7.81 -32.65
N ASN A 296 -11.37 6.49 -32.46
CA ASN A 296 -11.07 5.50 -33.50
C ASN A 296 -11.99 5.63 -34.73
N ARG A 297 -13.28 5.91 -34.55
CA ARG A 297 -14.23 6.14 -35.65
C ARG A 297 -13.86 7.42 -36.42
N LYS A 298 -13.44 8.48 -35.71
CA LYS A 298 -12.93 9.72 -36.32
C LYS A 298 -11.64 9.47 -37.11
N ARG A 299 -10.69 8.69 -36.56
CA ARG A 299 -9.44 8.30 -37.23
C ARG A 299 -9.68 7.44 -38.48
N ARG A 300 -10.57 6.45 -38.42
CA ARG A 300 -10.96 5.61 -39.57
C ARG A 300 -11.65 6.42 -40.67
N ARG A 301 -12.55 7.34 -40.30
CA ARG A 301 -13.19 8.27 -41.26
C ARG A 301 -12.17 9.17 -41.95
N MET A 302 -11.21 9.69 -41.20
CA MET A 302 -10.13 10.53 -41.74
C MET A 302 -9.21 9.75 -42.69
N GLN A 303 -8.91 8.48 -42.38
CA GLN A 303 -8.10 7.60 -43.22
C GLN A 303 -8.82 7.16 -44.52
N MET A 304 -10.16 7.03 -44.48
CA MET A 304 -10.97 6.80 -45.68
C MET A 304 -11.02 8.02 -46.60
N LEU A 305 -11.06 9.24 -46.04
CA LEU A 305 -11.02 10.49 -46.82
C LEU A 305 -9.69 10.70 -47.55
N GLN A 306 -8.58 10.18 -47.04
CA GLN A 306 -7.27 10.27 -47.69
C GLN A 306 -7.15 9.40 -48.95
N ARG A 307 -8.04 8.43 -49.14
CA ARG A 307 -8.15 7.64 -50.38
C ARG A 307 -9.10 8.39 -51.32
N GLY A 308 -8.56 9.31 -52.11
CA GLY A 308 -9.31 10.07 -53.12
C GLY A 308 -9.96 9.18 -54.19
N GLN A 309 -10.71 9.79 -55.10
CA GLN A 309 -11.28 9.10 -56.26
C GLN A 309 -10.15 8.55 -57.13
N LEU A 310 -10.21 7.25 -57.45
CA LEU A 310 -9.31 6.66 -58.44
C LEU A 310 -9.84 6.91 -59.85
N VAL A 311 -8.94 7.26 -60.76
CA VAL A 311 -9.26 7.50 -62.18
C VAL A 311 -9.33 6.16 -62.92
N LEU A 312 -10.10 6.10 -64.01
CA LEU A 312 -10.30 4.94 -64.88
C LEU A 312 -9.05 4.07 -65.13
N PHE A 313 -7.94 4.72 -65.51
CA PHE A 313 -6.67 4.06 -65.77
C PHE A 313 -6.05 3.37 -64.53
N MET A 314 -6.31 3.87 -63.31
CA MET A 314 -5.75 3.30 -62.08
C MET A 314 -6.35 1.93 -61.75
N TYR A 315 -7.62 1.70 -62.08
CA TYR A 315 -8.26 0.38 -61.93
C TYR A 315 -7.66 -0.63 -62.91
N PHE A 316 -7.47 -0.22 -64.15
CA PHE A 316 -6.79 -1.03 -65.16
C PHE A 316 -5.35 -1.37 -64.75
N LEU A 317 -4.59 -0.39 -64.26
CA LEU A 317 -3.25 -0.64 -63.73
C LEU A 317 -3.27 -1.66 -62.60
N GLN A 318 -4.27 -1.61 -61.70
CA GLN A 318 -4.31 -2.51 -60.55
C GLN A 318 -4.58 -3.97 -60.94
N SER A 319 -5.42 -4.22 -61.94
CA SER A 319 -5.67 -5.57 -62.45
C SER A 319 -4.52 -6.08 -63.31
N GLU A 320 -4.00 -5.27 -64.23
CA GLU A 320 -3.01 -5.72 -65.21
C GLU A 320 -1.58 -5.73 -64.68
N ARG A 321 -1.28 -4.99 -63.61
CA ARG A 321 0.07 -5.00 -63.01
C ARG A 321 0.47 -6.38 -62.51
N GLU A 322 -0.47 -7.17 -61.99
CA GLU A 322 -0.21 -8.55 -61.60
C GLU A 322 0.04 -9.45 -62.81
N ASN A 323 -0.71 -9.25 -63.90
CA ASN A 323 -0.54 -9.99 -65.15
C ASN A 323 0.81 -9.70 -65.81
N VAL A 324 1.20 -8.43 -65.91
CA VAL A 324 2.50 -8.01 -66.47
C VAL A 324 3.67 -8.51 -65.63
N LYS A 325 3.54 -8.50 -64.30
CA LYS A 325 4.58 -9.01 -63.39
C LYS A 325 4.75 -10.52 -63.48
N LYS A 326 3.68 -11.26 -63.78
CA LYS A 326 3.73 -12.72 -64.03
C LYS A 326 4.31 -13.05 -65.40
N SER A 327 3.94 -12.31 -66.44
CA SER A 327 4.46 -12.56 -67.79
C SER A 327 5.92 -12.13 -67.95
N ASN A 328 6.35 -11.07 -67.24
CA ASN A 328 7.74 -10.61 -67.19
C ASN A 328 8.22 -10.47 -65.73
N PRO A 329 8.67 -11.56 -65.09
CA PRO A 329 9.29 -11.47 -63.77
C PRO A 329 10.61 -10.68 -63.86
N GLY A 330 10.67 -9.51 -63.19
CA GLY A 330 11.88 -8.68 -63.09
C GLY A 330 11.87 -7.38 -63.90
N ILE A 331 10.79 -7.05 -64.61
CA ILE A 331 10.69 -5.79 -65.36
C ILE A 331 10.80 -4.55 -64.45
N ALA A 332 11.57 -3.55 -64.88
CA ALA A 332 11.69 -2.29 -64.16
C ALA A 332 10.35 -1.55 -64.12
N PHE A 333 10.06 -0.86 -63.00
CA PHE A 333 8.77 -0.18 -62.78
C PHE A 333 8.42 0.84 -63.88
N THR A 334 9.42 1.56 -64.39
CA THR A 334 9.28 2.53 -65.49
C THR A 334 8.87 1.87 -66.81
N GLU A 335 9.44 0.71 -67.11
CA GLU A 335 9.17 -0.02 -68.34
C GLU A 335 7.82 -0.77 -68.28
N ALA A 336 7.45 -1.27 -67.10
CA ALA A 336 6.11 -1.81 -66.84
C ALA A 336 5.01 -0.74 -67.05
N GLY A 337 5.27 0.51 -66.63
CA GLY A 337 4.35 1.63 -66.87
C GLY A 337 4.12 1.91 -68.35
N ARG A 338 5.17 1.85 -69.18
CA ARG A 338 5.07 2.04 -70.63
C ARG A 338 4.24 0.95 -71.31
N VAL A 339 4.54 -0.33 -71.00
CA VAL A 339 3.80 -1.48 -71.55
C VAL A 339 2.32 -1.43 -71.17
N LEU A 340 2.00 -1.05 -69.94
CA LEU A 340 0.62 -0.89 -69.49
C LEU A 340 -0.09 0.28 -70.19
N GLY A 341 0.60 1.41 -70.42
CA GLY A 341 0.05 2.53 -71.19
C GLY A 341 -0.26 2.17 -72.64
N GLU A 342 0.64 1.43 -73.30
CA GLU A 342 0.43 0.94 -74.67
C GLU A 342 -0.73 -0.06 -74.75
N ARG A 343 -0.87 -0.97 -73.77
CA ARG A 343 -2.03 -1.88 -73.67
C ARG A 343 -3.32 -1.11 -73.48
N TRP A 344 -3.34 -0.10 -72.61
CA TRP A 344 -4.52 0.74 -72.38
C TRP A 344 -5.02 1.45 -73.64
N ASN A 345 -4.09 1.93 -74.47
CA ASN A 345 -4.45 2.61 -75.71
C ASN A 345 -4.99 1.66 -76.78
N LYS A 346 -4.59 0.38 -76.75
CA LYS A 346 -5.08 -0.66 -77.68
C LYS A 346 -6.43 -1.26 -77.27
N LEU A 347 -6.84 -1.12 -76.01
CA LEU A 347 -8.15 -1.60 -75.54
C LEU A 347 -9.29 -0.86 -76.22
N SER A 348 -10.28 -1.64 -76.65
CA SER A 348 -11.53 -1.18 -77.24
C SER A 348 -12.43 -0.47 -76.21
N ALA A 349 -13.43 0.27 -76.68
CA ALA A 349 -14.39 0.94 -75.80
C ALA A 349 -15.19 -0.06 -74.93
N GLU A 350 -15.47 -1.25 -75.46
CA GLU A 350 -16.19 -2.33 -74.76
C GLU A 350 -15.36 -2.90 -73.60
N GLU A 351 -14.05 -3.06 -73.77
CA GLU A 351 -13.16 -3.55 -72.70
C GLU A 351 -12.89 -2.50 -71.61
N LYS A 352 -13.10 -1.22 -71.92
CA LYS A 352 -12.99 -0.10 -70.98
C LYS A 352 -14.26 0.10 -70.16
N GLU A 353 -15.40 -0.32 -70.68
CA GLU A 353 -16.72 -0.23 -70.03
C GLU A 353 -16.76 -0.73 -68.57
N PRO A 354 -16.21 -1.92 -68.21
CA PRO A 354 -16.23 -2.37 -66.82
C PRO A 354 -15.43 -1.44 -65.88
N PHE A 355 -14.33 -0.86 -66.36
CA PHE A 355 -13.54 0.08 -65.57
C PHE A 355 -14.24 1.45 -65.46
N GLU A 356 -15.00 1.87 -66.47
CA GLU A 356 -15.82 3.08 -66.44
C GLU A 356 -16.97 2.95 -65.44
N ALA A 357 -17.62 1.79 -65.41
CA ALA A 357 -18.61 1.45 -64.41
C ALA A 357 -18.02 1.50 -62.98
N MET A 358 -16.82 0.94 -62.77
CA MET A 358 -16.11 1.02 -61.48
C MET A 358 -15.76 2.46 -61.10
N THR A 359 -15.29 3.28 -62.04
CA THR A 359 -14.96 4.69 -61.80
C THR A 359 -16.21 5.51 -61.46
N LYS A 360 -17.33 5.25 -62.14
CA LYS A 360 -18.62 5.90 -61.87
C LYS A 360 -19.15 5.51 -60.49
N ALA A 361 -19.01 4.25 -60.09
CA ALA A 361 -19.34 3.78 -58.76
C ALA A 361 -18.44 4.42 -57.69
N ASP A 362 -17.13 4.54 -57.94
CA ASP A 362 -16.18 5.17 -57.02
C ASP A 362 -16.46 6.67 -56.84
N LYS A 363 -16.81 7.36 -57.94
CA LYS A 363 -17.23 8.75 -57.94
C LYS A 363 -18.46 8.95 -57.07
N LYS A 364 -19.47 8.09 -57.21
CA LYS A 364 -20.69 8.11 -56.38
C LYS A 364 -20.34 7.88 -54.91
N ARG A 365 -19.58 6.82 -54.59
CA ARG A 365 -19.12 6.51 -53.24
C ARG A 365 -18.41 7.70 -52.58
N TYR A 366 -17.46 8.32 -53.29
CA TYR A 366 -16.69 9.43 -52.73
C TYR A 366 -17.54 10.70 -52.55
N SER A 367 -18.48 10.97 -53.46
CA SER A 367 -19.42 12.10 -53.32
C SER A 367 -20.33 11.94 -52.09
N GLU A 368 -20.85 10.74 -51.86
CA GLU A 368 -21.66 10.40 -50.69
C GLU A 368 -20.82 10.52 -49.40
N GLN A 369 -19.59 9.99 -49.40
CA GLN A 369 -18.67 10.07 -48.27
C GLN A 369 -18.28 11.51 -47.89
N ILE A 370 -18.05 12.39 -48.87
CA ILE A 370 -17.79 13.81 -48.61
C ILE A 370 -19.04 14.50 -48.06
N SER A 371 -20.22 14.19 -48.60
CA SER A 371 -21.48 14.81 -48.16
C SER A 371 -21.77 14.51 -46.68
N ASP A 372 -21.50 13.29 -46.24
CA ASP A 372 -21.66 12.88 -44.84
C ASP A 372 -20.57 13.44 -43.91
N TYR A 373 -19.42 13.84 -44.45
CA TYR A 373 -18.39 14.54 -43.69
C TYR A 373 -18.74 16.02 -43.44
N LYS A 374 -19.34 16.71 -44.42
CA LYS A 374 -19.66 18.14 -44.32
C LYS A 374 -20.85 18.49 -43.41
N LYS A 375 -21.66 17.51 -42.97
CA LYS A 375 -22.76 17.75 -42.03
C LYS A 375 -22.20 18.07 -40.62
N PRO A 376 -22.41 19.27 -40.05
CA PRO A 376 -21.99 19.57 -38.68
C PRO A 376 -22.75 18.66 -37.70
N GLN A 377 -22.03 18.07 -36.74
CA GLN A 377 -22.67 17.29 -35.68
C GLN A 377 -23.28 18.23 -34.64
N PRO A 378 -24.48 17.93 -34.10
CA PRO A 378 -25.06 18.72 -33.02
C PRO A 378 -24.15 18.62 -31.78
N THR A 379 -23.60 19.76 -31.37
CA THR A 379 -22.89 19.92 -30.11
C THR A 379 -23.92 19.97 -28.99
N GLY A 380 -23.97 18.93 -28.17
CA GLY A 380 -24.68 18.97 -26.90
C GLY A 380 -23.98 19.95 -25.97
N VAL A 381 -24.58 21.13 -25.80
CA VAL A 381 -24.28 22.11 -24.77
C VAL A 381 -24.86 21.57 -23.46
N ASP A 382 -24.01 21.38 -22.45
CA ASP A 382 -24.46 21.17 -21.07
C ASP A 382 -24.03 22.38 -20.25
N SER A 383 -24.99 22.86 -19.47
CA SER A 383 -25.15 24.23 -18.99
C SER A 383 -24.42 24.45 -17.67
N GLY A 384 -23.79 25.61 -17.49
CA GLY A 384 -23.27 26.01 -16.18
C GLY A 384 -22.40 27.25 -16.17
N ASN A 385 -23.00 28.43 -16.30
CA ASN A 385 -22.70 29.62 -15.47
C ASN A 385 -23.50 30.83 -15.97
N GLU A 386 -24.50 31.26 -15.19
CA GLU A 386 -24.98 32.63 -15.19
C GLU A 386 -24.87 33.17 -13.76
N SER A 387 -23.99 34.16 -13.60
CA SER A 387 -24.00 35.12 -12.51
C SER A 387 -23.77 36.49 -13.14
N GLY A 388 -24.72 37.42 -12.95
CA GLY A 388 -24.45 38.84 -13.15
C GLY A 388 -25.58 39.65 -13.77
N SER A 389 -26.37 40.26 -12.88
CA SER A 389 -26.77 41.68 -12.96
C SER A 389 -27.81 42.13 -13.98
N SER A 390 -29.01 42.44 -13.48
CA SER A 390 -29.65 43.75 -13.61
C SER A 390 -30.57 43.98 -12.42
#